data_AF-A0A672NMD4-F1
#
_entry.id   AF-A0A672NMD4-F1
#
_cell.length_a   1.000
_cell.length_b   1.000
_cell.length_c   1.000
_cell.angle_alpha   90.00
_cell.angle_beta   90.00
_cell.angle_gamma   90.00
#
_symmetry.space_group_name_H-M   'P 1'
#
loop_
_entity.id
_entity.type
_entity.pdbx_description
1 polymer ?
#
loop_
_entity_poly.entity_id
_entity_poly.type
_entity_poly.pdbx_seq_one_letter_code
_entity_poly.pdbx_strand_id
1 'polypeptide(L)'
;MQVSIACTDHNLKGRNGDHGKTNATSPNVVNAARAKFRTVAIIARSFGSFTPRHHISLKESTGKLTGMKYRNLGKSGLRVSCLGLGEYYIISKKDISICCMFLVAEQLMTIAYESGVNLFDTAEVYASGKAEVILGNIIKKKGWRYKIVRAMTYVINQGMSMYWGTSRWTAMEIMEAYSVARQFNLIPPVCEQAEYHLFQREKVEVQLPELYHKIGVGAMTWSPLACGIITGKYENGIPESSRAAIKSYQWLKDKIVSEDGRKQQAKLKELCHIAEKLGCTLPQLAVAWCLRNEGVSSVLLGTSNAEQLTENLGAIQVLPKMTSHVVSDIDHILGNRPYSKKDYRS
;
A
#
# COMPACT_ATOMS: atom_id res chain seq x y z
N MET A 1 0.86 -6.55 -10.45
CA MET A 1 1.83 -5.95 -9.51
C MET A 1 1.22 -4.67 -8.98
N GLN A 2 1.18 -4.44 -7.66
CA GLN A 2 0.63 -3.19 -7.11
C GLN A 2 1.78 -2.18 -6.99
N VAL A 3 1.72 -1.09 -7.75
CA VAL A 3 2.71 -0.02 -7.70
C VAL A 3 2.19 1.05 -6.74
N SER A 4 3.04 1.52 -5.84
CA SER A 4 2.73 2.63 -4.96
C SER A 4 3.85 3.64 -5.04
N ILE A 5 3.52 4.86 -5.42
CA ILE A 5 4.47 5.94 -5.61
C ILE A 5 4.48 6.75 -4.31
N ALA A 6 5.64 6.84 -3.67
CA ALA A 6 5.87 7.76 -2.57
C ALA A 6 6.62 8.98 -3.11
N CYS A 7 5.98 10.15 -3.10
CA CYS A 7 6.65 11.41 -3.39
C CYS A 7 7.35 11.89 -2.12
N THR A 8 8.67 11.99 -2.14
CA THR A 8 9.44 12.56 -1.02
C THR A 8 10.17 13.80 -1.49
N ASP A 9 9.91 14.94 -0.83
CA ASP A 9 10.79 16.10 -0.91
C ASP A 9 11.99 15.86 0.00
N HIS A 10 13.15 15.52 -0.56
CA HIS A 10 14.39 15.51 0.20
C HIS A 10 15.55 16.20 -0.52
N ASN A 11 15.98 17.31 0.09
CA ASN A 11 17.26 17.97 -0.10
C ASN A 11 18.42 17.01 0.20
N LEU A 12 19.09 16.54 -0.85
CA LEU A 12 20.40 15.90 -0.75
C LEU A 12 21.46 16.98 -1.02
N LYS A 13 22.23 17.35 0.01
CA LYS A 13 23.46 18.13 -0.17
C LYS A 13 24.51 17.24 -0.83
N GLY A 14 24.66 17.36 -2.15
CA GLY A 14 25.75 16.75 -2.91
C GLY A 14 27.03 17.57 -2.82
N ARG A 15 28.13 16.92 -2.42
CA ARG A 15 29.52 17.40 -2.57
C ARG A 15 29.89 17.31 -4.06
N ASN A 16 30.39 18.40 -4.63
CA ASN A 16 30.90 18.45 -6.00
C ASN A 16 32.17 17.61 -6.15
N GLY A 17 32.19 16.76 -7.17
CA GLY A 17 33.39 16.12 -7.72
C GLY A 17 33.22 16.06 -9.25
N ASP A 18 34.00 16.89 -9.93
CA ASP A 18 34.06 17.02 -11.39
C ASP A 18 34.88 15.88 -11.99
N HIS A 19 34.42 15.28 -13.10
CA HIS A 19 35.27 14.71 -14.16
C HIS A 19 34.41 14.31 -15.37
N GLY A 20 34.85 14.76 -16.55
CA GLY A 20 34.13 14.63 -17.81
C GLY A 20 34.63 13.54 -18.77
N LYS A 21 33.91 13.51 -19.91
CA LYS A 21 34.22 12.93 -21.25
C LYS A 21 34.13 11.39 -21.39
N THR A 22 33.67 10.77 -22.48
CA THR A 22 32.78 11.03 -23.65
C THR A 22 32.67 9.70 -24.45
N ASN A 23 31.68 9.61 -25.35
CA ASN A 23 31.50 8.70 -26.53
C ASN A 23 30.65 7.42 -26.32
N ALA A 24 29.84 6.94 -27.27
CA ALA A 24 29.11 7.45 -28.45
C ALA A 24 28.30 6.25 -29.03
N THR A 25 27.00 6.38 -29.35
CA THR A 25 26.28 5.48 -30.29
C THR A 25 24.92 6.06 -30.76
N SER A 26 24.70 6.01 -32.08
CA SER A 26 23.49 6.10 -32.93
C SER A 26 22.50 7.31 -32.85
N PRO A 27 22.28 8.10 -33.94
CA PRO A 27 21.62 9.42 -33.84
C PRO A 27 20.08 9.44 -33.71
N ASN A 28 19.34 8.45 -34.22
CA ASN A 28 17.89 8.63 -34.41
C ASN A 28 16.98 8.14 -33.28
N VAL A 29 17.40 7.18 -32.46
CA VAL A 29 16.68 6.79 -31.22
C VAL A 29 17.10 7.69 -30.05
N VAL A 30 18.35 8.14 -30.06
CA VAL A 30 18.93 9.02 -29.04
C VAL A 30 18.34 10.43 -29.09
N ASN A 31 17.90 10.92 -30.25
CA ASN A 31 17.29 12.25 -30.35
C ASN A 31 15.87 12.33 -29.74
N ALA A 32 15.06 11.27 -29.90
CA ALA A 32 13.74 11.20 -29.26
C ALA A 32 13.84 10.98 -27.74
N ALA A 33 14.79 10.14 -27.30
CA ALA A 33 15.13 9.98 -25.89
C ALA A 33 15.71 11.28 -25.31
N ARG A 34 16.64 11.96 -25.99
CA ARG A 34 17.20 13.26 -25.58
C ARG A 34 16.16 14.37 -25.51
N ALA A 35 15.16 14.36 -26.39
CA ALA A 35 14.06 15.32 -26.33
C ALA A 35 13.21 15.10 -25.07
N LYS A 36 12.85 13.84 -24.76
CA LYS A 36 12.16 13.47 -23.52
C LYS A 36 13.02 13.74 -22.27
N PHE A 37 14.32 13.46 -22.31
CA PHE A 37 15.28 13.78 -21.25
C PHE A 37 15.51 15.29 -21.10
N ARG A 38 15.47 16.09 -22.17
CA ARG A 38 15.51 17.55 -22.08
C ARG A 38 14.25 18.08 -21.44
N THR A 39 13.06 17.54 -21.76
CA THR A 39 11.82 17.94 -21.09
C THR A 39 11.83 17.58 -19.61
N VAL A 40 12.27 16.37 -19.24
CA VAL A 40 12.42 15.95 -17.84
C VAL A 40 13.51 16.76 -17.13
N ALA A 41 14.62 17.08 -17.79
CA ALA A 41 15.69 17.91 -17.23
C ALA A 41 15.31 19.39 -17.14
N ILE A 42 14.46 19.91 -18.03
CA ILE A 42 13.91 21.27 -17.96
C ILE A 42 12.88 21.35 -16.83
N ILE A 43 12.05 20.32 -16.64
CA ILE A 43 11.16 20.19 -15.49
C ILE A 43 11.96 20.07 -14.20
N ALA A 44 13.00 19.23 -14.16
CA ALA A 44 13.90 19.09 -13.01
C ALA A 44 14.73 20.35 -12.74
N ARG A 45 15.14 21.11 -13.77
CA ARG A 45 15.80 22.43 -13.63
C ARG A 45 14.81 23.51 -13.22
N SER A 46 13.55 23.44 -13.64
CA SER A 46 12.46 24.30 -13.14
C SER A 46 12.25 24.08 -11.64
N PHE A 47 12.23 22.81 -11.18
CA PHE A 47 12.26 22.49 -9.75
C PHE A 47 13.55 22.94 -9.06
N GLY A 48 14.72 22.81 -9.71
CA GLY A 48 16.00 23.30 -9.21
C GLY A 48 16.06 24.82 -9.06
N SER A 49 15.42 25.58 -9.96
CA SER A 49 15.32 27.04 -9.88
C SER A 49 14.34 27.54 -8.81
N PHE A 50 13.50 26.66 -8.27
CA PHE A 50 12.61 26.96 -7.15
C PHE A 50 13.34 26.94 -5.79
N THR A 51 14.54 26.35 -5.74
CA THR A 51 15.22 26.03 -4.47
C THR A 51 16.18 27.09 -3.88
N PRO A 52 16.72 28.11 -4.58
CA PRO A 52 17.52 29.12 -3.90
C PRO A 52 16.72 30.33 -3.39
N ARG A 53 15.42 30.46 -3.70
CA ARG A 53 14.65 31.68 -3.32
C ARG A 53 13.74 31.53 -2.10
N HIS A 54 13.48 30.33 -1.62
CA HIS A 54 12.65 30.14 -0.43
C HIS A 54 13.40 29.21 0.53
N HIS A 55 14.07 29.81 1.52
CA HIS A 55 14.44 29.10 2.74
C HIS A 55 13.14 28.63 3.43
N ILE A 56 12.54 27.54 2.96
CA ILE A 56 11.37 26.95 3.60
C ILE A 56 11.82 26.48 4.97
N SER A 57 11.53 27.30 5.97
CA SER A 57 11.75 26.98 7.37
C SER A 57 10.90 25.76 7.72
N LEU A 58 11.33 24.91 8.67
CA LEU A 58 10.46 23.88 9.27
C LEU A 58 9.10 24.44 9.73
N LYS A 59 9.00 25.75 9.98
CA LYS A 59 7.76 26.48 10.28
C LYS A 59 6.74 26.49 9.13
N GLU A 60 7.16 26.34 7.88
CA GLU A 60 6.33 26.43 6.67
C GLU A 60 6.06 25.06 6.02
N SER A 61 6.56 23.97 6.61
CA SER A 61 6.33 22.64 6.06
C SER A 61 4.85 22.23 6.14
N THR A 62 4.31 21.67 5.06
CA THR A 62 2.93 21.16 4.97
C THR A 62 2.58 20.22 6.13
N GLY A 63 3.56 19.44 6.61
CA GLY A 63 3.39 18.54 7.77
C GLY A 63 3.10 19.27 9.08
N LYS A 64 3.69 20.45 9.31
CA LYS A 64 3.44 21.23 10.53
C LYS A 64 2.05 21.89 10.52
N LEU A 65 1.59 22.37 9.36
CA LEU A 65 0.26 22.97 9.21
C LEU A 65 -0.87 21.95 9.32
N THR A 66 -0.65 20.73 8.81
CA THR A 66 -1.68 19.68 8.76
C THR A 66 -1.62 18.71 9.95
N GLY A 67 -0.51 18.69 10.70
CA GLY A 67 -0.24 17.66 11.70
C GLY A 67 0.15 16.29 11.11
N MET A 68 0.32 16.19 9.78
CA MET A 68 0.68 14.95 9.10
C MET A 68 2.03 14.43 9.60
N LYS A 69 2.02 13.21 10.14
CA LYS A 69 3.23 12.53 10.61
C LYS A 69 3.88 11.76 9.46
N TYR A 70 5.20 11.79 9.40
CA TYR A 70 5.98 11.02 8.43
C TYR A 70 6.81 9.97 9.15
N ARG A 71 6.89 8.76 8.62
CA ARG A 71 7.63 7.62 9.20
C ARG A 71 8.48 6.95 8.13
N ASN A 72 9.50 6.20 8.52
CA ASN A 72 10.21 5.33 7.59
C ASN A 72 9.30 4.18 7.15
N LEU A 73 9.41 3.79 5.87
CA LEU A 73 8.79 2.57 5.37
C LEU A 73 9.69 1.38 5.72
N GLY A 74 9.34 0.68 6.80
CA GLY A 74 10.21 -0.36 7.36
C GLY A 74 11.51 0.24 7.89
N LYS A 75 12.63 -0.48 7.68
CA LYS A 75 13.99 0.00 7.94
C LYS A 75 14.63 0.69 6.72
N SER A 76 13.88 0.93 5.65
CA SER A 76 14.38 1.67 4.49
C SER A 76 14.57 3.16 4.81
N GLY A 77 15.35 3.86 3.99
CA GLY A 77 15.49 5.32 4.07
C GLY A 77 14.28 6.11 3.56
N LEU A 78 13.29 5.43 2.94
CA LEU A 78 12.12 6.09 2.37
C LEU A 78 11.17 6.57 3.48
N ARG A 79 10.90 7.87 3.52
CA ARG A 79 9.89 8.46 4.41
C ARG A 79 8.54 8.55 3.71
N VAL A 80 7.49 8.08 4.38
CA VAL A 80 6.11 8.13 3.89
C VAL A 80 5.23 8.86 4.90
N SER A 81 4.19 9.52 4.43
CA SER A 81 3.11 10.03 5.30
C SER A 81 2.40 8.86 5.97
N CYS A 82 1.96 9.03 7.22
CA CYS A 82 1.26 7.98 7.94
C CYS A 82 -0.11 7.66 7.32
N LEU A 83 -0.70 8.59 6.56
CA LEU A 83 -1.85 8.33 5.69
C LEU A 83 -1.43 8.45 4.23
N GLY A 84 -1.80 7.48 3.42
CA GLY A 84 -1.69 7.52 1.96
C GLY A 84 -3.07 7.46 1.30
N LEU A 85 -3.16 7.83 0.02
CA LEU A 85 -4.37 7.68 -0.78
C LEU A 85 -4.21 6.52 -1.75
N GLY A 86 -5.14 5.55 -1.71
CA GLY A 86 -5.18 4.42 -2.63
C GLY A 86 -6.23 4.63 -3.72
N GLU A 87 -5.83 4.42 -4.98
CA GLU A 87 -6.66 4.74 -6.15
C GLU A 87 -7.61 3.61 -6.60
N TYR A 88 -7.55 2.43 -5.95
CA TYR A 88 -8.27 1.22 -6.38
C TYR A 88 -9.77 1.48 -6.67
N TYR A 89 -10.41 2.33 -5.87
CA TYR A 89 -11.83 2.64 -6.05
C TYR A 89 -12.08 3.77 -7.07
N ILE A 90 -11.20 4.76 -7.17
CA ILE A 90 -11.31 5.90 -8.10
C ILE A 90 -11.34 5.39 -9.56
N ILE A 91 -10.59 4.33 -9.85
CA ILE A 91 -10.45 3.76 -11.20
C ILE A 91 -11.50 2.68 -11.52
N SER A 92 -12.07 2.03 -10.50
CA SER A 92 -12.98 0.88 -10.66
C SER A 92 -14.36 1.17 -11.27
N LYS A 93 -14.67 2.42 -11.64
CA LYS A 93 -15.90 2.79 -12.37
C LYS A 93 -15.89 2.39 -13.85
N LYS A 94 -14.83 1.76 -14.37
CA LYS A 94 -14.77 1.19 -15.72
C LYS A 94 -14.51 -0.32 -15.71
N ASP A 95 -15.61 -1.06 -15.76
CA ASP A 95 -15.87 -2.34 -16.45
C ASP A 95 -14.86 -3.52 -16.55
N ILE A 96 -15.48 -4.71 -16.56
CA ILE A 96 -15.11 -6.02 -17.16
C ILE A 96 -14.65 -7.19 -16.27
N SER A 97 -15.33 -8.31 -16.52
CA SER A 97 -15.08 -9.75 -16.28
C SER A 97 -13.59 -10.17 -16.22
N ILE A 98 -13.08 -10.37 -15.00
CA ILE A 98 -11.68 -10.78 -14.73
C ILE A 98 -11.52 -12.30 -14.55
N CYS A 99 -12.60 -13.00 -14.16
CA CYS A 99 -12.48 -14.38 -13.68
C CYS A 99 -12.17 -15.38 -14.81
N CYS A 100 -12.79 -15.21 -15.99
CA CYS A 100 -12.63 -16.14 -17.11
C CYS A 100 -11.24 -16.04 -17.78
N MET A 101 -10.69 -14.83 -17.85
CA MET A 101 -9.38 -14.57 -18.47
C MET A 101 -8.21 -15.10 -17.63
N PHE A 102 -8.38 -15.18 -16.31
CA PHE A 102 -7.36 -15.66 -15.38
C PHE A 102 -7.08 -17.16 -15.54
N LEU A 103 -8.12 -17.99 -15.63
CA LEU A 103 -7.98 -19.44 -15.72
C LEU A 103 -7.26 -19.89 -17.01
N VAL A 104 -7.60 -19.26 -18.14
CA VAL A 104 -6.99 -19.55 -19.44
C VAL A 104 -5.53 -19.09 -19.47
N ALA A 105 -5.24 -17.88 -18.97
CA ALA A 105 -3.88 -17.37 -18.92
C ALA A 105 -2.96 -18.21 -18.03
N GLU A 106 -3.47 -18.71 -16.89
CA GLU A 106 -2.71 -19.59 -16.00
C GLU A 106 -2.30 -20.88 -16.70
N GLN A 107 -3.23 -21.52 -17.41
CA GLN A 107 -2.98 -22.79 -18.09
C GLN A 107 -1.93 -22.62 -19.20
N LEU A 108 -2.05 -21.57 -20.02
CA LEU A 108 -1.09 -21.27 -21.09
C LEU A 108 0.30 -20.95 -20.56
N MET A 109 0.38 -20.14 -19.51
CA MET A 109 1.66 -19.80 -18.88
C MET A 109 2.34 -20.99 -18.21
N THR A 110 1.56 -21.90 -17.63
CA THR A 110 2.09 -23.13 -17.02
C THR A 110 2.71 -24.02 -18.08
N ILE A 111 1.98 -24.30 -19.16
CA ILE A 111 2.47 -25.13 -20.27
C ILE A 111 3.73 -24.51 -20.89
N ALA A 112 3.73 -23.21 -21.15
CA ALA A 112 4.89 -22.50 -21.68
C ALA A 112 6.11 -22.68 -20.76
N TYR A 113 5.94 -22.47 -19.45
CA TYR A 113 7.03 -22.63 -18.48
C TYR A 113 7.55 -24.06 -18.39
N GLU A 114 6.65 -25.06 -18.31
CA GLU A 114 7.02 -26.48 -18.26
C GLU A 114 7.70 -26.93 -19.57
N SER A 115 7.39 -26.26 -20.68
CA SER A 115 8.04 -26.48 -21.98
C SER A 115 9.36 -25.72 -22.16
N GLY A 116 9.87 -25.06 -21.11
CA GLY A 116 11.16 -24.36 -21.11
C GLY A 116 11.10 -22.89 -21.51
N VAL A 117 9.93 -22.32 -21.80
CA VAL A 117 9.77 -20.88 -22.05
C VAL A 117 10.07 -20.11 -20.77
N ASN A 118 11.08 -19.24 -20.80
CA ASN A 118 11.54 -18.50 -19.62
C ASN A 118 11.31 -16.99 -19.69
N LEU A 119 10.75 -16.47 -20.80
CA LEU A 119 10.46 -15.07 -21.05
C LEU A 119 8.95 -14.88 -21.28
N PHE A 120 8.33 -13.98 -20.52
CA PHE A 120 6.93 -13.62 -20.62
C PHE A 120 6.81 -12.09 -20.74
N ASP A 121 6.31 -11.62 -21.87
CA ASP A 121 6.17 -10.20 -22.18
C ASP A 121 4.83 -9.64 -21.68
N THR A 122 4.82 -8.37 -21.27
CA THR A 122 3.60 -7.64 -20.88
C THR A 122 3.79 -6.13 -21.06
N ALA A 123 2.70 -5.37 -21.10
CA ALA A 123 2.72 -3.92 -21.22
C ALA A 123 1.53 -3.28 -20.52
N GLU A 124 1.70 -2.04 -20.05
CA GLU A 124 0.64 -1.24 -19.39
C GLU A 124 -0.62 -1.10 -20.25
N VAL A 125 -0.45 -1.03 -21.58
CA VAL A 125 -1.55 -0.90 -22.55
C VAL A 125 -2.34 -2.20 -22.70
N TYR A 126 -1.76 -3.36 -22.35
CA TYR A 126 -2.42 -4.65 -22.50
C TYR A 126 -3.55 -4.82 -21.48
N ALA A 127 -4.77 -4.77 -22.01
CA ALA A 127 -6.01 -4.81 -21.22
C ALA A 127 -6.04 -3.75 -20.10
N SER A 128 -5.47 -2.56 -20.35
CA SER A 128 -5.38 -1.47 -19.37
C SER A 128 -4.74 -1.92 -18.04
N GLY A 129 -3.58 -2.58 -18.11
CA GLY A 129 -2.83 -3.09 -16.96
C GLY A 129 -3.35 -4.42 -16.38
N LYS A 130 -4.49 -4.95 -16.86
CA LYS A 130 -5.02 -6.24 -16.38
C LYS A 130 -4.12 -7.41 -16.72
N ALA A 131 -3.37 -7.35 -17.83
CA ALA A 131 -2.42 -8.39 -18.20
C ALA A 131 -1.28 -8.54 -17.17
N GLU A 132 -0.74 -7.44 -16.66
CA GLU A 132 0.30 -7.42 -15.63
C GLU A 132 -0.19 -7.95 -14.27
N VAL A 133 -1.49 -7.73 -13.98
CA VAL A 133 -2.15 -8.28 -12.79
C VAL A 133 -2.28 -9.79 -12.90
N ILE A 134 -2.74 -10.30 -14.04
CA ILE A 134 -2.89 -11.74 -14.31
C ILE A 134 -1.53 -12.44 -14.28
N LEU A 135 -0.54 -11.90 -14.99
CA LEU A 135 0.84 -12.41 -15.02
C LEU A 135 1.43 -12.51 -13.60
N GLY A 136 1.35 -11.43 -12.82
CA GLY A 136 1.85 -11.41 -11.44
C GLY A 136 1.16 -12.44 -10.54
N ASN A 137 -0.14 -12.63 -10.70
CA ASN A 137 -0.92 -13.61 -9.94
C ASN A 137 -0.54 -15.07 -10.30
N ILE A 138 -0.28 -15.37 -11.57
CA ILE A 138 0.16 -16.70 -12.03
C ILE A 138 1.55 -17.03 -11.50
N ILE A 139 2.50 -16.10 -11.63
CA ILE A 139 3.88 -16.27 -11.11
C ILE A 139 3.85 -16.50 -9.60
N LYS A 140 3.02 -15.74 -8.87
CA LYS A 140 2.80 -15.92 -7.43
C LYS A 140 2.23 -17.30 -7.12
N LYS A 141 1.18 -17.73 -7.82
CA LYS A 141 0.53 -19.05 -7.63
C LYS A 141 1.46 -20.22 -7.93
N LYS A 142 2.33 -20.09 -8.94
CA LYS A 142 3.28 -21.13 -9.38
C LYS A 142 4.60 -21.12 -8.60
N GLY A 143 4.82 -20.15 -7.71
CA GLY A 143 5.98 -20.13 -6.82
C GLY A 143 7.31 -19.78 -7.52
N TRP A 144 7.31 -19.10 -8.67
CA TRP A 144 8.56 -18.71 -9.37
C TRP A 144 9.25 -17.50 -8.71
N ARG A 145 9.45 -17.55 -7.39
CA ARG A 145 9.85 -16.41 -6.54
C ARG A 145 11.26 -15.91 -6.82
N TYR A 146 12.18 -16.80 -7.18
CA TYR A 146 13.53 -16.43 -7.62
C TYR A 146 13.54 -15.43 -8.80
N LYS A 147 12.68 -15.66 -9.80
CA LYS A 147 12.58 -14.80 -10.98
C LYS A 147 12.00 -13.42 -10.63
N ILE A 148 11.06 -13.36 -9.68
CA ILE A 148 10.49 -12.09 -9.20
C ILE A 148 11.57 -11.21 -8.57
N VAL A 149 12.38 -11.74 -7.65
CA VAL A 149 13.42 -10.96 -6.95
C VAL A 149 14.45 -10.40 -7.94
N ARG A 150 14.86 -11.19 -8.94
CA ARG A 150 15.75 -10.72 -10.01
C ARG A 150 15.12 -9.65 -10.89
N ALA A 151 13.87 -9.83 -11.31
CA ALA A 151 13.17 -8.86 -12.13
C ALA A 151 13.00 -7.52 -11.39
N MET A 152 12.62 -7.57 -10.10
CA MET A 152 12.48 -6.38 -9.26
C MET A 152 13.82 -5.67 -9.04
N THR A 153 14.88 -6.44 -8.83
CA THR A 153 16.24 -5.88 -8.73
C THR A 153 16.68 -5.24 -10.04
N TYR A 154 16.37 -5.87 -11.18
CA TYR A 154 16.68 -5.32 -12.50
C TYR A 154 15.99 -3.97 -12.72
N VAL A 155 14.68 -3.87 -12.50
CA VAL A 155 13.95 -2.59 -12.70
C VAL A 155 14.45 -1.48 -11.77
N ILE A 156 14.90 -1.82 -10.56
CA ILE A 156 15.53 -0.84 -9.66
C ILE A 156 16.87 -0.39 -10.21
N ASN A 157 17.71 -1.33 -10.66
CA ASN A 157 19.02 -1.01 -11.24
C ASN A 157 18.92 -0.21 -12.56
N GLN A 158 17.81 -0.37 -13.30
CA GLN A 158 17.50 0.45 -14.48
C GLN A 158 16.92 1.84 -14.13
N GLY A 159 16.74 2.15 -12.84
CA GLY A 159 16.15 3.42 -12.39
C GLY A 159 14.65 3.55 -12.68
N MET A 160 13.97 2.45 -13.01
CA MET A 160 12.53 2.43 -13.28
C MET A 160 11.71 2.40 -11.99
N SER A 161 12.31 1.93 -10.89
CA SER A 161 11.75 2.03 -9.54
C SER A 161 12.86 2.34 -8.54
N MET A 162 12.50 2.98 -7.42
CA MET A 162 13.43 3.20 -6.31
C MET A 162 13.49 1.99 -5.36
N TYR A 163 12.35 1.33 -5.14
CA TYR A 163 12.21 0.21 -4.21
C TYR A 163 11.15 -0.78 -4.72
N TRP A 164 11.06 -1.95 -4.10
CA TRP A 164 9.97 -2.88 -4.33
C TRP A 164 9.45 -3.45 -3.01
N GLY A 165 8.22 -3.96 -3.04
CA GLY A 165 7.55 -4.55 -1.90
C GLY A 165 6.61 -5.67 -2.34
N THR A 166 6.01 -6.34 -1.37
CA THR A 166 5.06 -7.43 -1.57
C THR A 166 3.64 -6.98 -1.22
N SER A 167 2.63 -7.74 -1.67
CA SER A 167 1.23 -7.49 -1.31
C SER A 167 0.45 -8.80 -1.24
N ARG A 168 -0.18 -9.06 -0.09
CA ARG A 168 -0.87 -10.31 0.24
C ARG A 168 0.07 -11.53 0.27
N TRP A 169 1.36 -11.35 0.54
CA TRP A 169 2.30 -12.48 0.67
C TRP A 169 2.29 -13.00 2.11
N THR A 170 2.45 -14.30 2.31
CA THR A 170 2.61 -14.85 3.66
C THR A 170 3.97 -14.45 4.24
N ALA A 171 4.12 -14.48 5.58
CA ALA A 171 5.40 -14.20 6.20
C ALA A 171 6.53 -15.12 5.70
N MET A 172 6.20 -16.38 5.41
CA MET A 172 7.12 -17.35 4.82
C MET A 172 7.59 -16.92 3.42
N GLU A 173 6.67 -16.50 2.54
CA GLU A 173 7.02 -16.06 1.18
C GLU A 173 7.89 -14.80 1.19
N ILE A 174 7.65 -13.88 2.12
CA ILE A 174 8.48 -12.68 2.28
C ILE A 174 9.89 -13.06 2.75
N MET A 175 10.00 -13.99 3.70
CA MET A 175 11.30 -14.49 4.17
C MET A 175 12.04 -15.25 3.06
N GLU A 176 11.34 -16.00 2.22
CA GLU A 176 11.92 -16.68 1.06
C GLU A 176 12.47 -15.66 0.05
N ALA A 177 11.71 -14.62 -0.27
CA ALA A 177 12.19 -13.54 -1.13
C ALA A 177 13.43 -12.84 -0.55
N TYR A 178 13.45 -12.62 0.76
CA TYR A 178 14.63 -12.09 1.46
C TYR A 178 15.82 -13.05 1.37
N SER A 179 15.61 -14.35 1.60
CA SER A 179 16.65 -15.38 1.51
C SER A 179 17.28 -15.42 0.12
N VAL A 180 16.45 -15.44 -0.93
CA VAL A 180 16.91 -15.33 -2.33
C VAL A 180 17.71 -14.05 -2.55
N ALA A 181 17.24 -12.92 -2.04
CA ALA A 181 17.94 -11.66 -2.20
C ALA A 181 19.34 -11.69 -1.55
N ARG A 182 19.46 -12.29 -0.36
CA ARG A 182 20.74 -12.46 0.32
C ARG A 182 21.67 -13.44 -0.39
N GLN A 183 21.15 -14.59 -0.83
CA GLN A 183 21.93 -15.63 -1.48
C GLN A 183 22.56 -15.15 -2.80
N PHE A 184 21.83 -14.33 -3.56
CA PHE A 184 22.25 -13.91 -4.91
C PHE A 184 22.67 -12.44 -4.99
N ASN A 185 22.88 -11.77 -3.85
CA ASN A 185 23.22 -10.35 -3.77
C ASN A 185 22.26 -9.44 -4.57
N LEU A 186 20.96 -9.68 -4.40
CA LEU A 186 19.88 -8.92 -5.02
C LEU A 186 19.23 -7.98 -3.98
N ILE A 187 18.32 -7.12 -4.43
CA ILE A 187 17.66 -6.13 -3.58
C ILE A 187 16.44 -6.80 -2.91
N PRO A 188 16.33 -6.83 -1.57
CA PRO A 188 15.17 -7.39 -0.86
C PRO A 188 13.95 -6.45 -0.88
N PRO A 189 12.73 -6.95 -0.63
CA PRO A 189 11.55 -6.11 -0.54
C PRO A 189 11.61 -5.24 0.74
N VAL A 190 11.13 -3.98 0.66
CA VAL A 190 11.16 -3.05 1.80
C VAL A 190 9.86 -2.97 2.58
N CYS A 191 8.74 -3.40 1.99
CA CYS A 191 7.43 -3.37 2.63
C CYS A 191 6.53 -4.53 2.20
N GLU A 192 5.54 -4.84 3.05
CA GLU A 192 4.39 -5.65 2.72
C GLU A 192 3.12 -4.79 2.80
N GLN A 193 2.30 -4.88 1.75
CA GLN A 193 0.97 -4.31 1.71
C GLN A 193 -0.09 -5.30 2.19
N ALA A 194 -0.59 -5.09 3.41
CA ALA A 194 -1.49 -6.03 4.09
C ALA A 194 -2.84 -5.39 4.48
N GLU A 195 -3.90 -6.20 4.48
CA GLU A 195 -5.21 -5.77 5.00
C GLU A 195 -5.09 -5.54 6.50
N TYR A 196 -5.56 -4.38 6.97
CA TYR A 196 -5.62 -4.11 8.40
C TYR A 196 -6.79 -3.19 8.73
N HIS A 197 -7.66 -3.68 9.60
CA HIS A 197 -8.79 -2.95 10.14
C HIS A 197 -9.32 -3.67 11.39
N LEU A 198 -10.33 -3.11 12.05
CA LEU A 198 -10.88 -3.62 13.31
C LEU A 198 -11.24 -5.13 13.26
N PHE A 199 -11.71 -5.61 12.10
CA PHE A 199 -12.07 -7.02 11.89
C PHE A 199 -11.00 -7.91 11.21
N GLN A 200 -9.81 -7.40 10.90
CA GLN A 200 -8.71 -8.15 10.26
C GLN A 200 -7.38 -7.67 10.84
N ARG A 201 -6.82 -8.45 11.78
CA ARG A 201 -5.75 -7.99 12.68
C ARG A 201 -4.50 -8.85 12.67
N GLU A 202 -4.68 -10.17 12.62
CA GLU A 202 -3.66 -11.17 12.94
C GLU A 202 -2.33 -10.95 12.21
N LYS A 203 -2.35 -10.83 10.87
CA LYS A 203 -1.12 -10.67 10.08
C LYS A 203 -0.32 -9.44 10.51
N VAL A 204 -0.97 -8.29 10.68
CA VAL A 204 -0.30 -7.01 10.95
C VAL A 204 0.10 -6.85 12.41
N GLU A 205 -0.67 -7.41 13.35
CA GLU A 205 -0.37 -7.33 14.77
C GLU A 205 0.58 -8.42 15.26
N VAL A 206 0.66 -9.57 14.58
CA VAL A 206 1.49 -10.72 15.03
C VAL A 206 2.64 -11.00 14.08
N GLN A 207 2.39 -11.15 12.77
CA GLN A 207 3.41 -11.65 11.83
C GLN A 207 4.35 -10.53 11.35
N LEU A 208 3.81 -9.37 10.96
CA LEU A 208 4.61 -8.28 10.41
C LEU A 208 5.62 -7.66 11.41
N PRO A 209 5.33 -7.55 12.73
CA PRO A 209 6.34 -7.09 13.68
C PRO A 209 7.57 -8.00 13.72
N GLU A 210 7.39 -9.32 13.64
CA GLU A 210 8.53 -10.24 13.56
C GLU A 210 9.37 -10.04 12.29
N LEU A 211 8.73 -9.84 11.14
CA LEU A 211 9.43 -9.54 9.88
C LEU A 211 10.18 -8.20 9.95
N TYR A 212 9.56 -7.18 10.56
CA TYR A 212 10.23 -5.89 10.77
C TYR A 212 11.50 -6.04 11.61
N HIS A 213 11.43 -6.77 12.72
CA HIS A 213 12.59 -6.97 13.58
C HIS A 213 13.69 -7.82 12.89
N LYS A 214 13.32 -8.91 12.22
CA LYS A 214 14.26 -9.85 11.58
C LYS A 214 14.90 -9.31 10.30
N ILE A 215 14.10 -8.75 9.40
CA ILE A 215 14.54 -8.40 8.04
C ILE A 215 14.26 -6.95 7.63
N GLY A 216 13.59 -6.16 8.48
CA GLY A 216 13.38 -4.74 8.26
C GLY A 216 12.22 -4.37 7.34
N VAL A 217 11.37 -5.34 6.99
CA VAL A 217 10.18 -5.11 6.15
C VAL A 217 9.14 -4.29 6.91
N GLY A 218 8.71 -3.17 6.34
CA GLY A 218 7.66 -2.32 6.90
C GLY A 218 6.25 -2.78 6.53
N ALA A 219 5.25 -2.33 7.29
CA ALA A 219 3.84 -2.55 6.97
C ALA A 219 3.21 -1.29 6.37
N MET A 220 2.62 -1.42 5.18
CA MET A 220 1.75 -0.41 4.59
C MET A 220 0.35 -1.02 4.46
N THR A 221 -0.62 -0.53 5.21
CA THR A 221 -1.91 -1.26 5.30
C THR A 221 -2.96 -0.72 4.35
N TRP A 222 -3.94 -1.55 4.00
CA TRP A 222 -5.06 -1.17 3.12
C TRP A 222 -6.41 -1.61 3.67
N SER A 223 -7.48 -1.04 3.11
CA SER A 223 -8.88 -1.21 3.55
C SER A 223 -9.12 -0.94 5.05
N PRO A 224 -8.65 0.20 5.62
CA PRO A 224 -8.86 0.51 7.05
C PRO A 224 -10.33 0.57 7.45
N LEU A 225 -11.22 0.82 6.49
CA LEU A 225 -12.68 0.87 6.68
C LEU A 225 -13.40 -0.38 6.16
N ALA A 226 -12.68 -1.47 5.86
CA ALA A 226 -13.20 -2.74 5.33
C ALA A 226 -14.17 -2.51 4.16
N CYS A 227 -13.71 -1.86 3.09
CA CYS A 227 -14.53 -1.48 1.93
C CYS A 227 -15.74 -0.57 2.23
N GLY A 228 -15.72 0.12 3.37
CA GLY A 228 -16.79 1.00 3.83
C GLY A 228 -17.71 0.36 4.87
N ILE A 229 -17.50 -0.91 5.23
CA ILE A 229 -18.29 -1.62 6.25
C ILE A 229 -18.23 -0.88 7.59
N ILE A 230 -17.05 -0.42 7.97
CA ILE A 230 -16.79 0.21 9.28
C ILE A 230 -17.40 1.62 9.37
N THR A 231 -17.90 2.21 8.28
CA THR A 231 -18.55 3.52 8.35
C THR A 231 -19.99 3.44 8.90
N GLY A 232 -20.51 2.25 9.21
CA GLY A 232 -21.88 2.03 9.68
C GLY A 232 -22.97 2.19 8.62
N LYS A 233 -22.60 2.57 7.37
CA LYS A 233 -23.57 2.89 6.30
C LYS A 233 -24.44 1.73 5.84
N TYR A 234 -24.15 0.50 6.30
CA TYR A 234 -24.85 -0.72 5.92
C TYR A 234 -25.82 -1.24 7.00
N GLU A 235 -26.00 -0.50 8.08
CA GLU A 235 -26.90 -0.88 9.17
C GLU A 235 -28.33 -1.17 8.69
N ASN A 236 -28.84 -0.32 7.78
CA ASN A 236 -30.21 -0.37 7.27
C ASN A 236 -30.28 -0.90 5.83
N GLY A 237 -29.36 -1.79 5.46
CA GLY A 237 -29.29 -2.38 4.11
C GLY A 237 -28.19 -1.79 3.25
N ILE A 238 -28.24 -1.99 1.93
CA ILE A 238 -27.18 -1.60 0.99
C ILE A 238 -27.56 -0.30 0.28
N PRO A 239 -26.90 0.84 0.56
CA PRO A 239 -27.18 2.09 -0.16
C PRO A 239 -26.78 1.98 -1.63
N GLU A 240 -27.57 2.55 -2.55
CA GLU A 240 -27.35 2.49 -4.00
C GLU A 240 -26.04 3.13 -4.45
N SER A 241 -25.61 4.21 -3.79
CA SER A 241 -24.35 4.90 -4.07
C SER A 241 -23.12 4.20 -3.47
N SER A 242 -23.32 3.10 -2.73
CA SER A 242 -22.25 2.42 -2.01
C SER A 242 -21.45 1.46 -2.89
N ARG A 243 -20.23 1.11 -2.45
CA ARG A 243 -19.38 0.11 -3.13
C ARG A 243 -20.08 -1.25 -3.28
N ALA A 244 -20.91 -1.64 -2.32
CA ALA A 244 -21.59 -2.94 -2.32
C ALA A 244 -22.80 -3.01 -3.28
N ALA A 245 -23.27 -1.86 -3.81
CA ALA A 245 -24.31 -1.83 -4.84
C ALA A 245 -23.77 -2.06 -6.26
N ILE A 246 -22.44 -2.01 -6.45
CA ILE A 246 -21.81 -2.23 -7.75
C ILE A 246 -21.90 -3.72 -8.11
N LYS A 247 -22.39 -4.04 -9.32
CA LYS A 247 -22.60 -5.43 -9.78
C LYS A 247 -21.37 -6.35 -9.61
N SER A 248 -20.17 -5.85 -9.85
CA SER A 248 -18.91 -6.62 -9.70
C SER A 248 -18.50 -6.88 -8.25
N TYR A 249 -19.18 -6.26 -7.28
CA TYR A 249 -18.93 -6.37 -5.85
C TYR A 249 -19.99 -7.20 -5.12
N GLN A 250 -20.65 -8.15 -5.81
CA GLN A 250 -21.63 -9.05 -5.20
C GLN A 250 -21.05 -9.77 -3.96
N TRP A 251 -19.78 -10.20 -4.02
CA TRP A 251 -19.07 -10.79 -2.88
C TRP A 251 -19.06 -9.90 -1.63
N LEU A 252 -19.02 -8.56 -1.80
CA LEU A 252 -19.02 -7.61 -0.69
C LEU A 252 -20.44 -7.48 -0.12
N LYS A 253 -21.46 -7.46 -0.98
CA LYS A 253 -22.86 -7.50 -0.57
C LYS A 253 -23.14 -8.77 0.24
N ASP A 254 -22.72 -9.93 -0.26
CA ASP A 254 -22.88 -11.23 0.41
C ASP A 254 -22.18 -11.23 1.77
N LYS A 255 -20.96 -10.69 1.85
CA LYS A 255 -20.23 -10.51 3.12
C LYS A 255 -20.98 -9.62 4.11
N ILE A 256 -21.59 -8.53 3.66
CA ILE A 256 -22.33 -7.61 4.53
C ILE A 256 -23.61 -8.24 5.08
N VAL A 257 -24.37 -8.96 4.25
CA VAL A 257 -25.65 -9.57 4.67
C VAL A 257 -25.48 -10.91 5.40
N SER A 258 -24.28 -11.48 5.36
CA SER A 258 -23.93 -12.71 6.10
C SER A 258 -24.14 -12.56 7.61
N GLU A 259 -24.22 -13.69 8.32
CA GLU A 259 -24.31 -13.70 9.77
C GLU A 259 -23.15 -12.95 10.44
N ASP A 260 -21.92 -13.18 9.96
CA ASP A 260 -20.73 -12.48 10.45
C ASP A 260 -20.76 -10.99 10.14
N GLY A 261 -21.25 -10.61 8.96
CA GLY A 261 -21.46 -9.21 8.59
C GLY A 261 -22.41 -8.50 9.54
N ARG A 262 -23.54 -9.14 9.91
CA ARG A 262 -24.50 -8.61 10.89
C ARG A 262 -23.91 -8.51 12.29
N LYS A 263 -23.12 -9.50 12.74
CA LYS A 263 -22.37 -9.44 14.00
C LYS A 263 -21.37 -8.27 14.01
N GLN A 264 -20.69 -8.02 12.89
CA GLN A 264 -19.82 -6.85 12.74
C GLN A 264 -20.60 -5.55 12.84
N GLN A 265 -21.77 -5.43 12.20
CA GLN A 265 -22.62 -4.24 12.33
C GLN A 265 -23.06 -3.96 13.78
N ALA A 266 -23.41 -4.99 14.55
CA ALA A 266 -23.75 -4.83 15.97
C ALA A 266 -22.58 -4.22 16.76
N LYS A 267 -21.36 -4.75 16.57
CA LYS A 267 -20.13 -4.20 17.19
C LYS A 267 -19.84 -2.77 16.77
N LEU A 268 -20.15 -2.40 15.52
CA LEU A 268 -19.98 -1.02 15.05
C LEU A 268 -20.90 -0.03 15.78
N LYS A 269 -22.11 -0.46 16.20
CA LYS A 269 -22.98 0.37 17.04
C LYS A 269 -22.34 0.67 18.38
N GLU A 270 -21.76 -0.32 19.04
CA GLU A 270 -21.05 -0.14 20.31
C GLU A 270 -19.82 0.77 20.14
N LEU A 271 -19.05 0.59 19.06
CA LEU A 271 -17.91 1.45 18.74
C LEU A 271 -18.32 2.89 18.42
N CYS A 272 -19.53 3.12 17.89
CA CYS A 272 -20.05 4.47 17.65
C CYS A 272 -20.13 5.28 18.95
N HIS A 273 -20.53 4.66 20.06
CA HIS A 273 -20.57 5.33 21.37
C HIS A 273 -19.16 5.76 21.84
N ILE A 274 -18.12 4.99 21.51
CA ILE A 274 -16.72 5.39 21.79
C ILE A 274 -16.34 6.58 20.91
N ALA A 275 -16.69 6.55 19.62
CA ALA A 275 -16.41 7.64 18.69
C ALA A 275 -17.07 8.96 19.14
N GLU A 276 -18.33 8.90 19.57
CA GLU A 276 -19.08 10.04 20.12
C GLU A 276 -18.41 10.61 21.37
N LYS A 277 -18.02 9.77 22.34
CA LYS A 277 -17.28 10.20 23.54
C LYS A 277 -15.96 10.89 23.21
N LEU A 278 -15.29 10.47 22.14
CA LEU A 278 -14.03 11.08 21.68
C LEU A 278 -14.23 12.28 20.76
N GLY A 279 -15.49 12.63 20.43
CA GLY A 279 -15.84 13.72 19.54
C GLY A 279 -15.31 13.52 18.12
N CYS A 280 -15.39 12.29 17.59
CA CYS A 280 -14.96 11.96 16.23
C CYS A 280 -15.94 11.03 15.53
N THR A 281 -15.80 10.88 14.21
CA THR A 281 -16.61 9.92 13.45
C THR A 281 -16.07 8.49 13.61
N LEU A 282 -16.91 7.48 13.37
CA LEU A 282 -16.48 6.08 13.39
C LEU A 282 -15.37 5.77 12.35
N PRO A 283 -15.40 6.32 11.12
CA PRO A 283 -14.26 6.23 10.20
C PRO A 283 -12.97 6.81 10.76
N GLN A 284 -13.03 7.99 11.40
CA GLN A 284 -11.86 8.60 12.02
C GLN A 284 -11.29 7.74 13.15
N LEU A 285 -12.16 7.19 14.01
CA LEU A 285 -11.78 6.27 15.07
C LEU A 285 -11.05 5.05 14.51
N ALA A 286 -11.61 4.41 13.48
CA ALA A 286 -11.04 3.20 12.87
C ALA A 286 -9.69 3.43 12.19
N VAL A 287 -9.54 4.55 11.46
CA VAL A 287 -8.26 4.92 10.83
C VAL A 287 -7.22 5.27 11.89
N ALA A 288 -7.59 6.04 12.92
CA ALA A 288 -6.70 6.35 14.03
C ALA A 288 -6.27 5.09 14.80
N TRP A 289 -7.19 4.15 14.98
CA TRP A 289 -6.91 2.85 15.60
C TRP A 289 -5.89 2.06 14.78
N CYS A 290 -5.98 2.06 13.43
CA CYS A 290 -4.96 1.42 12.59
C CYS A 290 -3.58 2.08 12.77
N LEU A 291 -3.56 3.42 12.87
CA LEU A 291 -2.34 4.22 13.02
C LEU A 291 -1.68 4.15 14.41
N ARG A 292 -2.42 3.70 15.44
CA ARG A 292 -1.91 3.53 16.80
C ARG A 292 -0.72 2.56 16.84
N ASN A 293 -0.70 1.60 15.93
CA ASN A 293 0.37 0.63 15.82
C ASN A 293 1.58 1.31 15.16
N GLU A 294 2.67 1.50 15.93
CA GLU A 294 3.90 2.10 15.43
C GLU A 294 4.58 1.24 14.35
N GLY A 295 4.31 -0.07 14.33
CA GLY A 295 4.77 -0.98 13.27
C GLY A 295 4.11 -0.74 11.91
N VAL A 296 3.00 0.01 11.86
CA VAL A 296 2.36 0.45 10.62
C VAL A 296 3.01 1.76 10.17
N SER A 297 3.72 1.72 9.04
CA SER A 297 4.36 2.89 8.44
C SER A 297 3.34 3.85 7.84
N SER A 298 2.34 3.31 7.13
CA SER A 298 1.28 4.11 6.49
C SER A 298 -0.01 3.30 6.33
N VAL A 299 -1.15 3.98 6.40
CA VAL A 299 -2.49 3.44 6.14
C VAL A 299 -3.02 4.04 4.83
N LEU A 300 -3.34 3.19 3.86
CA LEU A 300 -3.90 3.59 2.57
C LEU A 300 -5.41 3.79 2.69
N LEU A 301 -5.84 5.04 2.57
CA LEU A 301 -7.23 5.47 2.54
C LEU A 301 -7.82 5.23 1.15
N GLY A 302 -9.07 4.77 1.09
CA GLY A 302 -9.83 4.70 -0.15
C GLY A 302 -11.14 5.45 0.00
N THR A 303 -11.35 6.47 -0.83
CA THR A 303 -12.53 7.35 -0.76
C THR A 303 -13.20 7.48 -2.12
N SER A 304 -14.49 7.81 -2.10
CA SER A 304 -15.30 8.03 -3.31
C SER A 304 -15.50 9.50 -3.66
N ASN A 305 -15.28 10.39 -2.70
CA ASN A 305 -15.45 11.83 -2.82
C ASN A 305 -14.50 12.59 -1.88
N ALA A 306 -14.48 13.91 -2.01
CA ALA A 306 -13.59 14.79 -1.25
C ALA A 306 -13.98 14.91 0.22
N GLU A 307 -15.28 14.81 0.53
CA GLU A 307 -15.81 14.91 1.90
C GLU A 307 -15.30 13.73 2.74
N GLN A 308 -15.39 12.50 2.22
CA GLN A 308 -14.85 11.31 2.88
C GLN A 308 -13.33 11.39 3.07
N LEU A 309 -12.61 11.98 2.11
CA LEU A 309 -11.16 12.15 2.25
C LEU A 309 -10.84 13.12 3.37
N THR A 310 -11.51 14.27 3.38
CA THR A 310 -11.35 15.29 4.41
C THR A 310 -11.71 14.74 5.80
N GLU A 311 -12.81 13.99 5.91
CA GLU A 311 -13.21 13.30 7.13
C GLU A 311 -12.12 12.32 7.60
N ASN A 312 -11.65 11.43 6.72
CA ASN A 312 -10.66 10.41 7.07
C ASN A 312 -9.29 10.99 7.44
N LEU A 313 -8.88 12.10 6.83
CA LEU A 313 -7.67 12.82 7.22
C LEU A 313 -7.78 13.37 8.65
N GLY A 314 -9.00 13.68 9.10
CA GLY A 314 -9.35 14.03 10.48
C GLY A 314 -9.00 12.97 11.53
N ALA A 315 -8.65 11.74 11.12
CA ALA A 315 -8.19 10.69 12.03
C ALA A 315 -6.86 11.04 12.73
N ILE A 316 -6.05 11.93 12.15
CA ILE A 316 -4.77 12.37 12.73
C ILE A 316 -5.00 13.05 14.08
N GLN A 317 -6.10 13.80 14.21
CA GLN A 317 -6.49 14.54 15.40
C GLN A 317 -7.07 13.60 16.48
N VAL A 318 -7.52 12.41 16.10
CA VAL A 318 -8.02 11.37 17.01
C VAL A 318 -6.87 10.52 17.56
N LEU A 319 -5.79 10.34 16.82
CA LEU A 319 -4.65 9.49 17.21
C LEU A 319 -4.11 9.79 18.63
N PRO A 320 -3.93 11.06 19.08
CA PRO A 320 -3.51 11.36 20.46
C PRO A 320 -4.51 10.95 21.54
N LYS A 321 -5.79 10.81 21.19
CA LYS A 321 -6.86 10.38 22.11
C LYS A 321 -6.94 8.86 22.27
N MET A 322 -6.15 8.11 21.51
CA MET A 322 -6.13 6.65 21.51
C MET A 322 -5.32 6.10 22.71
N THR A 323 -5.84 6.32 23.92
CA THR A 323 -5.22 5.86 25.16
C THR A 323 -5.33 4.34 25.33
N SER A 324 -4.55 3.76 26.26
CA SER A 324 -4.63 2.33 26.58
C SER A 324 -6.05 1.90 27.00
N HIS A 325 -6.78 2.75 27.72
CA HIS A 325 -8.17 2.51 28.10
C HIS A 325 -9.08 2.42 26.87
N VAL A 326 -9.02 3.41 25.97
CA VAL A 326 -9.81 3.41 24.73
C VAL A 326 -9.51 2.17 23.89
N VAL A 327 -8.24 1.79 23.76
CA VAL A 327 -7.85 0.58 23.02
C VAL A 327 -8.38 -0.68 23.69
N SER A 328 -8.36 -0.75 25.01
CA SER A 328 -8.91 -1.88 25.78
C SER A 328 -10.42 -2.01 25.59
N ASP A 329 -11.16 -0.89 25.60
CA ASP A 329 -12.61 -0.88 25.35
C ASP A 329 -12.92 -1.38 23.93
N ILE A 330 -12.15 -0.91 22.94
CA ILE A 330 -12.28 -1.37 21.55
C ILE A 330 -11.96 -2.87 21.45
N ASP A 331 -10.89 -3.35 22.10
CA ASP A 331 -10.54 -4.77 22.11
C ASP A 331 -11.63 -5.63 22.77
N HIS A 332 -12.26 -5.14 23.84
CA HIS A 332 -13.37 -5.82 24.52
C HIS A 332 -14.58 -5.97 23.59
N ILE A 333 -15.02 -4.89 22.94
CA ILE A 333 -16.14 -4.92 21.98
C ILE A 333 -15.83 -5.85 20.80
N LEU A 334 -14.60 -5.76 20.27
CA LEU A 334 -14.23 -6.55 19.11
C LEU A 334 -14.05 -8.04 19.43
N GLY A 335 -13.58 -8.38 20.62
CA GLY A 335 -13.38 -9.76 21.07
C GLY A 335 -12.47 -10.58 20.14
N ASN A 336 -11.57 -9.92 19.42
CA ASN A 336 -10.76 -10.52 18.36
C ASN A 336 -9.28 -10.14 18.43
N ARG A 337 -8.81 -9.70 19.61
CA ARG A 337 -7.41 -9.38 19.83
C ARG A 337 -6.56 -10.62 19.53
N PRO A 338 -5.64 -10.57 18.57
CA PRO A 338 -4.85 -11.73 18.20
C PRO A 338 -3.85 -12.06 19.31
N TYR A 339 -3.63 -13.36 19.55
CA TYR A 339 -2.69 -13.84 20.56
C TYR A 339 -1.25 -13.54 20.16
N SER A 340 -0.43 -13.02 21.07
CA SER A 340 1.00 -12.85 20.87
C SER A 340 1.80 -13.80 21.75
N LYS A 341 2.88 -14.38 21.23
CA LYS A 341 3.80 -15.21 22.04
C LYS A 341 4.41 -14.47 23.24
N LYS A 342 4.37 -13.13 23.26
CA LYS A 342 4.82 -12.32 24.41
C LYS A 342 3.91 -12.47 25.63
N ASP A 343 2.66 -12.90 25.46
CA ASP A 343 1.68 -13.06 26.54
C ASP A 343 1.95 -14.30 27.43
N TYR A 344 2.95 -15.13 27.09
CA TYR A 344 3.37 -16.31 27.88
C TYR A 344 4.35 -15.99 29.04
N ARG A 345 4.86 -14.75 29.13
CA ARG A 345 5.89 -14.37 30.11
C ARG A 345 5.41 -13.45 31.24
N SER A 346 4.09 -13.31 31.40
CA SER A 346 3.46 -12.49 32.44
C SER A 346 2.75 -13.35 33.47
#